data_AF-A0A355CDF3-F1
#
_entry.id   AF-A0A355CDF3-F1
#
_cell.length_a   1.000
_cell.length_b   1.000
_cell.length_c   1.000
_cell.angle_alpha   90.00
_cell.angle_beta   90.00
_cell.angle_gamma   90.00
#
_symmetry.space_group_name_H-M   'P 1'
#
loop_
_entity.id
_entity.type
_entity.pdbx_description
1 polymer ?
#
loop_
_entity_poly.entity_id
_entity_poly.type
_entity_poly.pdbx_seq_one_letter_code
_entity_poly.pdbx_strand_id
1 'polypeptide(L)' 'MSVIDTYFPSLSAKQKEQFDALFDLYSDWNSRINVISRKDIDNLYLHHVLHSLAIARFIRF' A
#
# COMPACT_ATOMS: atom_id res chain seq x y z
N MET A 1 -1.06 -4.43 -6.42
CA MET A 1 -2.33 -4.35 -5.66
C MET A 1 -2.99 -5.72 -5.37
N SER A 2 -2.81 -6.76 -6.18
CA SER A 2 -3.46 -8.09 -6.04
C SER A 2 -3.47 -8.71 -4.62
N VAL A 3 -2.41 -8.51 -3.83
CA VAL A 3 -2.34 -9.04 -2.46
C VAL A 3 -3.37 -8.40 -1.52
N ILE A 4 -3.71 -7.12 -1.71
CA ILE A 4 -4.67 -6.41 -0.86
C ILE A 4 -6.09 -6.94 -1.10
N ASP A 5 -6.47 -7.15 -2.36
CA ASP A 5 -7.80 -7.66 -2.74
C ASP A 5 -8.12 -9.02 -2.11
N THR A 6 -7.09 -9.85 -1.88
CA THR A 6 -7.24 -11.18 -1.26
C THR A 6 -7.74 -11.08 0.19
N TYR A 7 -7.28 -10.08 0.95
CA TYR A 7 -7.60 -9.93 2.37
C TYR A 7 -8.68 -8.87 2.65
N PHE A 8 -8.87 -7.94 1.72
CA PHE A 8 -9.81 -6.82 1.80
C PHE A 8 -10.69 -6.77 0.54
N PRO A 9 -11.55 -7.78 0.30
CA PRO A 9 -12.34 -7.87 -0.94
C PRO A 9 -13.41 -6.78 -1.08
N SER A 10 -13.81 -6.16 0.02
CA SER A 10 -14.89 -5.16 0.09
C SER A 10 -14.42 -3.72 -0.09
N LEU A 11 -13.22 -3.49 -0.64
CA LEU A 11 -12.75 -2.15 -0.97
C LEU A 11 -13.63 -1.53 -2.07
N SER A 12 -14.07 -0.30 -1.86
CA SER A 12 -14.77 0.47 -2.87
C SER A 12 -13.90 0.71 -4.10
N ALA A 13 -14.54 0.96 -5.25
CA ALA A 13 -13.82 1.28 -6.49
C ALA A 13 -12.83 2.44 -6.31
N LYS A 14 -13.22 3.47 -5.55
CA LYS A 14 -12.34 4.62 -5.29
C LYS A 14 -11.11 4.25 -4.45
N GLN A 15 -11.28 3.40 -3.43
CA GLN A 15 -10.15 2.94 -2.62
C GLN A 15 -9.18 2.09 -3.44
N LYS A 16 -9.69 1.23 -4.33
CA LYS A 16 -8.84 0.44 -5.23
C LYS A 16 -7.98 1.34 -6.13
N GLU A 17 -8.60 2.30 -6.79
CA GLU A 17 -7.91 3.31 -7.60
C GLU A 17 -6.82 4.06 -6.79
N GLN A 18 -7.13 4.44 -5.55
CA GLN A 18 -6.17 5.10 -4.67
C GLN A 18 -4.99 4.20 -4.28
N PHE A 19 -5.24 2.92 -3.96
CA PHE A 19 -4.18 1.96 -3.66
C PHE A 19 -3.33 1.63 -4.89
N ASP A 20 -3.94 1.51 -6.07
CA ASP A 20 -3.22 1.28 -7.32
C ASP A 20 -2.23 2.44 -7.62
N ALA A 21 -2.66 3.68 -7.39
CA ALA A 21 -1.80 4.85 -7.58
C ALA A 21 -0.59 4.90 -6.62
N LEU A 22 -0.59 4.17 -5.51
CA LEU A 22 0.48 4.26 -4.51
C LEU A 22 1.83 3.82 -5.05
N PHE A 23 1.91 2.81 -5.92
CA PHE A 23 3.21 2.32 -6.38
C PHE A 23 3.98 3.36 -7.16
N ASP A 24 3.34 3.99 -8.14
CA ASP A 24 3.96 5.04 -8.97
C ASP A 24 4.30 6.27 -8.13
N LEU A 25 3.40 6.68 -7.23
CA LEU A 25 3.65 7.80 -6.32
C LEU A 25 4.84 7.52 -5.39
N TYR A 26 4.88 6.36 -4.74
CA TYR A 26 5.99 6.01 -3.88
C TYR A 26 7.29 5.87 -4.68
N SER A 27 7.24 5.33 -5.90
CA SER A 27 8.43 5.20 -6.75
C SER A 27 9.00 6.56 -7.16
N ASP A 28 8.15 7.49 -7.61
CA ASP A 28 8.57 8.87 -7.93
C ASP A 28 9.16 9.56 -6.70
N TRP A 29 8.46 9.51 -5.56
CA TRP A 29 8.94 10.16 -4.34
C TRP A 29 10.22 9.50 -3.81
N ASN A 30 10.34 8.17 -3.84
CA ASN A 30 11.52 7.46 -3.34
C ASN A 30 12.77 7.71 -4.21
N SER A 31 12.59 8.18 -5.44
CA SER A 31 13.69 8.66 -6.30
C SER A 31 14.24 10.02 -5.86
N ARG A 32 13.43 10.85 -5.19
CA ARG A 32 13.75 12.22 -4.77
C ARG A 32 14.20 12.29 -3.31
N ILE A 33 13.48 11.61 -2.43
CA ILE A 33 13.72 11.56 -0.98
C ILE A 33 13.55 10.12 -0.49
N ASN A 34 14.22 9.75 0.61
CA ASN A 34 14.07 8.42 1.18
C ASN A 34 12.73 8.32 1.94
N VAL A 35 11.72 7.69 1.32
CA VAL A 35 10.40 7.45 1.94
C VAL A 35 10.36 6.05 2.56
N ILE A 36 10.85 5.05 1.82
CA ILE A 36 10.99 3.67 2.27
C ILE A 36 12.32 3.11 1.77
N SER A 37 12.76 2.00 2.37
CA SER A 37 13.94 1.28 1.90
C SER A 37 13.89 1.05 0.39
N ARG A 38 14.94 1.46 -0.33
CA ARG A 38 15.04 1.27 -1.79
C ARG A 38 14.97 -0.21 -2.19
N LYS A 39 15.42 -1.11 -1.32
CA LYS A 39 15.33 -2.56 -1.52
C LYS A 39 13.90 -3.10 -1.41
N ASP A 40 12.97 -2.29 -0.89
CA ASP A 40 11.63 -2.72 -0.52
C ASP A 40 10.52 -2.07 -1.36
N ILE A 41 10.88 -1.22 -2.32
CA ILE A 41 9.91 -0.56 -3.20
C ILE A 41 9.03 -1.57 -3.96
N ASP A 42 9.63 -2.66 -4.43
CA ASP A 42 8.90 -3.71 -5.15
C ASP A 42 7.94 -4.50 -4.24
N ASN A 43 8.15 -4.46 -2.93
CA ASN A 43 7.30 -5.10 -1.92
C ASN A 43 6.34 -4.12 -1.24
N LEU A 44 6.20 -2.88 -1.73
CA LEU A 44 5.39 -1.82 -1.14
C LEU A 44 4.02 -2.30 -0.63
N TYR A 45 3.29 -3.02 -1.49
CA TYR A 45 1.94 -3.48 -1.17
C TYR A 45 1.89 -4.47 -0.01
N LEU A 46 2.85 -5.40 0.06
CA LEU A 46 2.86 -6.44 1.10
C LEU A 46 3.42 -5.86 2.41
N HIS A 47 4.61 -5.27 2.37
CA HIS A 47 5.33 -4.89 3.58
C HIS A 47 4.84 -3.60 4.23
N HIS A 48 4.28 -2.67 3.45
CA HIS A 48 3.80 -1.39 3.97
C HIS A 48 2.28 -1.33 3.98
N VAL A 49 1.63 -1.44 2.81
CA VAL A 49 0.19 -1.18 2.71
C VAL A 49 -0.65 -2.24 3.42
N LEU A 50 -0.45 -3.53 3.12
CA LEU A 50 -1.23 -4.62 3.70
C LEU A 50 -1.08 -4.68 5.22
N HIS A 51 0.15 -4.53 5.74
CA HIS A 51 0.40 -4.52 7.18
C HIS A 51 -0.32 -3.36 7.89
N SER A 52 -0.30 -2.14 7.32
CA SER A 52 -1.06 -1.02 7.88
C SER A 52 -2.56 -1.27 7.88
N LEU A 53 -3.11 -1.84 6.80
CA LEU A 53 -4.54 -2.20 6.73
C LEU A 53 -4.90 -3.29 7.75
N ALA A 54 -4.02 -4.26 7.98
CA ALA A 54 -4.22 -5.31 8.97
C ALA A 54 -4.37 -4.71 10.38
N ILE A 55 -3.55 -3.72 10.74
CA ILE A 55 -3.67 -3.02 12.03
C ILE A 55 -5.03 -2.31 12.13
N ALA A 56 -5.41 -1.55 11.11
CA ALA A 56 -6.68 -0.82 11.08
C ALA A 56 -7.92 -1.74 11.12
N ARG A 57 -7.79 -3.00 10.72
CA ARG A 57 -8.86 -4.00 10.83
C ARG A 57 -9.18 -4.39 12.28
N PHE A 58 -8.18 -4.38 13.16
CA PHE A 58 -8.34 -4.84 14.56
C PHE A 58 -8.37 -3.70 15.57
N ILE A 59 -7.80 -2.54 15.24
CA ILE A 59 -7.69 -1.39 16.14
C ILE A 59 -8.58 -0.26 15.63
N ARG A 60 -9.43 0.26 16.53
CA ARG A 60 -10.19 1.49 16.29
C ARG A 60 -9.51 2.63 17.05
N PHE A 61 -9.08 3.65 16.31
CA PHE A 61 -8.43 4.85 16.85
C PHE A 61 -9.46 5.90 17.28
#